data_AF-A0AAV4GZ29-F1
#
_entry.id   AF-A0AAV4GZ29-F1
#
_cell.length_a   1.000
_cell.length_b   1.000
_cell.length_c   1.000
_cell.angle_alpha   90.00
_cell.angle_beta   90.00
_cell.angle_gamma   90.00
#
_symmetry.space_group_name_H-M   'P 1'
#
loop_
_entity.id
_entity.type
_entity.pdbx_description
1 polymer ?
#
loop_
_entity_poly.entity_id
_entity_poly.type
_entity_poly.pdbx_seq_one_letter_code
_entity_poly.pdbx_strand_id
1 'polypeptide(L)'
;MAVTPEKIKSVLTSFLVKADSQETTPNNSEKSYVNKSVERNATRAVDAVSPKSITASTWFGKPAEVSPLICAQYGWENVDTDMLQCASCKAFLCGELPSRADTQAYNKSLQELKQKIVTGHDRFCMLRTFPCPEEFCHVQTDDVVSLSSSFIERVTALSEIQDQLPKLDTAALEELGYDTGQAAAYCKRNLVPDKDISPVAVTLAFAGWTCNTAANKEILVCSLCRRKIGLWNFTSQYGAACDLEESSSDEAEGSNSDDPELKVKRKKFASSPKKEALNPVEEHCHWCPWIQQVQSSTSKSSKSASLISSPPPQPVSSSKIPVFIAALKSIAPGLMDSNTGLAAGMKKSPMTQGLRCFRRALETWSSPKTSLENSQQTQLTAPNNGR
;
A
#
# COMPACT_ATOMS: atom_id res chain seq x y z
N MET A 1 -18.09 -44.82 -37.46
CA MET A 1 -18.86 -45.45 -36.38
C MET A 1 -19.44 -44.35 -35.51
N ALA A 2 -20.76 -44.22 -35.44
CA ALA A 2 -21.42 -43.17 -34.66
C ALA A 2 -21.26 -43.47 -33.15
N VAL A 3 -20.82 -42.46 -32.40
CA VAL A 3 -20.67 -42.55 -30.95
C VAL A 3 -22.04 -42.33 -30.32
N THR A 4 -22.61 -43.37 -29.71
CA THR A 4 -23.92 -43.28 -29.05
C THR A 4 -23.78 -42.71 -27.63
N PRO A 5 -24.79 -41.98 -27.12
CA PRO A 5 -24.78 -41.39 -25.77
C PRO A 5 -24.55 -42.40 -24.63
N GLU A 6 -24.83 -43.67 -24.86
CA GLU A 6 -24.66 -44.76 -23.89
C GLU A 6 -23.18 -45.09 -23.65
N LYS A 7 -22.32 -44.96 -24.67
CA LYS A 7 -20.86 -45.11 -24.52
C LYS A 7 -20.25 -43.98 -23.70
N ILE A 8 -20.78 -42.76 -23.84
CA ILE A 8 -20.33 -41.60 -23.04
C ILE A 8 -20.78 -41.76 -21.59
N LYS A 9 -22.00 -42.25 -21.34
CA LYS A 9 -22.50 -42.55 -19.98
C LYS A 9 -21.66 -43.62 -19.29
N SER A 10 -21.33 -44.72 -19.97
CA SER A 10 -20.48 -45.80 -19.45
C SER A 10 -19.08 -45.31 -19.05
N VAL A 11 -18.46 -44.46 -19.87
CA VAL A 11 -17.16 -43.86 -19.55
C VAL A 11 -17.28 -42.93 -18.33
N LEU A 12 -18.31 -42.07 -18.27
CA LEU A 12 -18.54 -41.18 -17.13
C LEU A 12 -18.88 -41.93 -15.83
N THR A 13 -19.57 -43.07 -15.89
CA THR A 13 -19.84 -43.88 -14.69
C THR A 13 -18.58 -44.59 -14.21
N SER A 14 -17.68 -45.00 -15.12
CA SER A 14 -16.42 -45.64 -14.74
C SER A 14 -15.45 -44.72 -13.99
N PHE A 15 -15.55 -43.40 -14.18
CA PHE A 15 -14.75 -42.40 -13.46
C PHE A 15 -15.33 -41.98 -12.10
N LEU A 16 -16.58 -42.33 -11.81
CA LEU A 16 -17.26 -41.93 -10.56
C LEU A 16 -17.26 -43.02 -9.47
N VAL A 17 -16.79 -44.24 -9.76
CA VAL A 17 -16.94 -45.42 -8.87
C VAL A 17 -15.65 -45.77 -8.08
N LYS A 18 -14.59 -44.95 -8.14
CA LYS A 18 -13.40 -45.16 -7.28
C LYS A 18 -13.17 -44.01 -6.30
N ALA A 19 -14.01 -43.98 -5.27
CA ALA A 19 -13.65 -43.56 -3.92
C ALA A 19 -14.62 -44.26 -2.94
N ASP A 20 -14.19 -45.43 -2.45
CA ASP A 20 -14.86 -46.25 -1.42
C ASP A 20 -15.17 -45.46 -0.15
N SER A 21 -16.38 -45.55 0.40
CA SER A 21 -16.82 -46.56 1.39
C SER A 21 -16.03 -46.51 2.71
N GLN A 22 -16.43 -45.61 3.62
CA GLN A 22 -16.40 -45.86 5.07
C GLN A 22 -17.70 -45.34 5.72
N GLU A 23 -18.29 -46.19 6.55
CA GLU A 23 -19.62 -46.07 7.14
C GLU A 23 -19.74 -45.02 8.26
N THR A 24 -20.76 -44.16 8.11
CA THR A 24 -21.75 -43.64 9.08
C THR A 24 -21.33 -42.93 10.39
N THR A 25 -21.71 -41.65 10.52
CA THR A 25 -22.91 -41.17 11.28
C THR A 25 -23.25 -39.71 10.88
N PRO A 26 -24.52 -39.26 10.99
CA PRO A 26 -24.99 -38.08 10.26
C PRO A 26 -24.83 -36.80 11.07
N ASN A 27 -24.21 -35.77 10.49
CA ASN A 27 -24.44 -34.42 10.99
C ASN A 27 -24.40 -33.36 9.87
N ASN A 28 -25.34 -32.44 9.99
CA ASN A 28 -25.80 -31.51 8.98
C ASN A 28 -24.87 -30.31 8.87
N SER A 29 -24.11 -30.16 7.77
CA SER A 29 -23.38 -28.92 7.46
C SER A 29 -22.90 -28.84 5.99
N GLU A 30 -23.79 -28.50 5.06
CA GLU A 30 -23.39 -28.01 3.74
C GLU A 30 -23.08 -26.50 3.82
N LYS A 31 -21.79 -26.15 3.77
CA LYS A 31 -21.19 -24.89 3.25
C LYS A 31 -19.75 -24.75 3.77
N SER A 32 -18.77 -25.33 3.09
CA SER A 32 -17.34 -24.96 3.28
C SER A 32 -16.36 -25.47 2.22
N TYR A 33 -16.74 -26.43 1.37
CA TYR A 33 -15.78 -27.05 0.45
C TYR A 33 -15.47 -26.25 -0.83
N VAL A 34 -16.38 -25.36 -1.27
CA VAL A 34 -16.16 -24.53 -2.48
C VAL A 34 -15.22 -23.35 -2.19
N ASN A 35 -15.30 -22.75 -0.99
CA ASN A 35 -14.47 -21.58 -0.62
C ASN A 35 -12.98 -21.91 -0.52
N LYS A 36 -12.61 -23.07 0.06
CA LYS A 36 -11.20 -23.47 0.17
C LYS A 36 -10.52 -23.75 -1.17
N SER A 37 -11.27 -24.10 -2.22
CA SER A 37 -10.71 -24.31 -3.57
C SER A 37 -10.42 -22.99 -4.27
N VAL A 38 -11.35 -22.03 -4.16
CA VAL A 38 -11.21 -20.69 -4.73
C VAL A 38 -10.13 -19.90 -4.00
N GLU A 39 -10.05 -19.98 -2.67
CA GLU A 39 -9.00 -19.35 -1.86
C GLU A 39 -7.60 -19.93 -2.15
N ARG A 40 -7.48 -21.26 -2.35
CA ARG A 40 -6.21 -21.92 -2.72
C ARG A 40 -5.76 -21.59 -4.15
N ASN A 41 -6.70 -21.40 -5.07
CA ASN A 41 -6.40 -20.98 -6.44
C ASN A 41 -6.08 -19.49 -6.51
N ALA A 42 -6.72 -18.66 -5.68
CA ALA A 42 -6.41 -17.25 -5.54
C ALA A 42 -5.01 -17.05 -4.94
N THR A 43 -4.68 -17.71 -3.82
CA THR A 43 -3.32 -17.67 -3.21
C THR A 43 -2.24 -18.15 -4.17
N ARG A 44 -2.47 -19.24 -4.93
CA ARG A 44 -1.56 -19.67 -5.99
C ARG A 44 -1.43 -18.66 -7.14
N ALA A 45 -2.48 -17.92 -7.48
CA ALA A 45 -2.43 -16.90 -8.52
C ALA A 45 -1.64 -15.66 -8.05
N VAL A 46 -1.79 -15.22 -6.80
CA VAL A 46 -0.99 -14.11 -6.24
C VAL A 46 0.49 -14.48 -6.14
N ASP A 47 0.81 -15.72 -5.76
CA ASP A 47 2.18 -16.25 -5.74
C ASP A 47 2.76 -16.48 -7.16
N ALA A 48 1.91 -16.70 -8.17
CA ALA A 48 2.29 -16.85 -9.56
C ALA A 48 2.54 -15.51 -10.27
N VAL A 49 1.89 -14.42 -9.82
CA VAL A 49 2.11 -13.05 -10.33
C VAL A 49 3.20 -12.33 -9.57
N SER A 50 3.49 -12.76 -8.33
CA SER A 50 4.62 -12.24 -7.58
C SER A 50 5.89 -12.47 -8.40
N PRO A 51 6.55 -11.41 -8.90
CA PRO A 51 7.78 -11.56 -9.65
C PRO A 51 8.82 -12.10 -8.68
N LYS A 52 9.03 -13.42 -8.72
CA LYS A 52 10.29 -13.97 -8.25
C LYS A 52 11.34 -13.33 -9.15
N SER A 53 12.18 -12.51 -8.51
CA SER A 53 13.49 -12.11 -9.04
C SER A 53 13.58 -10.90 -9.98
N ILE A 54 12.50 -10.31 -10.52
CA ILE A 54 12.67 -9.11 -11.37
C ILE A 54 12.91 -7.85 -10.51
N THR A 55 14.16 -7.38 -10.50
CA THR A 55 14.58 -6.18 -9.76
C THR A 55 14.84 -5.01 -10.70
N ALA A 56 14.73 -3.77 -10.20
CA ALA A 56 15.06 -2.58 -10.99
C ALA A 56 16.54 -2.58 -11.46
N SER A 57 17.43 -3.30 -10.76
CA SER A 57 18.85 -3.42 -11.13
C SER A 57 19.08 -4.38 -12.31
N THR A 58 18.32 -5.47 -12.39
CA THR A 58 18.48 -6.49 -13.46
C THR A 58 17.55 -6.25 -14.65
N TRP A 59 16.58 -5.35 -14.50
CA TRP A 59 15.64 -4.94 -15.55
C TRP A 59 15.60 -3.42 -15.68
N PHE A 60 16.79 -2.83 -15.84
CA PHE A 60 17.00 -1.39 -15.70
C PHE A 60 16.51 -0.59 -16.92
N GLY A 61 15.99 0.62 -16.66
CA GLY A 61 15.67 1.61 -17.70
C GLY A 61 14.50 1.24 -18.64
N LYS A 62 13.81 0.12 -18.37
CA LYS A 62 12.71 -0.36 -19.20
C LYS A 62 11.46 0.51 -19.05
N PRO A 63 10.70 0.74 -20.14
CA PRO A 63 9.48 1.53 -20.08
C PRO A 63 8.32 0.69 -19.48
N ALA A 64 7.23 1.35 -19.09
CA ALA A 64 6.17 0.73 -18.29
C ALA A 64 5.44 -0.41 -19.03
N GLU A 65 5.41 -0.38 -20.36
CA GLU A 65 4.77 -1.38 -21.22
C GLU A 65 5.49 -2.74 -21.22
N VAL A 66 6.73 -2.79 -20.71
CA VAL A 66 7.51 -4.02 -20.49
C VAL A 66 8.02 -4.06 -19.05
N SER A 67 7.24 -3.49 -18.13
CA SER A 67 7.57 -3.47 -16.71
C SER A 67 7.68 -4.89 -16.13
N PRO A 68 8.32 -5.05 -14.96
CA PRO A 68 8.39 -6.33 -14.26
C PRO A 68 7.03 -7.03 -14.07
N LEU A 69 5.95 -6.26 -13.81
CA LEU A 69 4.61 -6.82 -13.66
C LEU A 69 4.07 -7.38 -14.97
N ILE A 70 4.25 -6.67 -16.09
CA ILE A 70 3.86 -7.18 -17.41
C ILE A 70 4.66 -8.43 -17.76
N CYS A 71 5.96 -8.48 -17.44
CA CYS A 71 6.76 -9.68 -17.66
C CYS A 71 6.22 -10.87 -16.84
N ALA A 72 5.96 -10.67 -15.55
CA ALA A 72 5.40 -11.69 -14.67
C ALA A 72 3.99 -12.14 -15.09
N GLN A 73 3.18 -11.25 -15.67
CA GLN A 73 1.86 -11.58 -16.22
C GLN A 73 1.94 -12.69 -17.27
N TYR A 74 2.96 -12.63 -18.14
CA TYR A 74 3.23 -13.67 -19.14
C TYR A 74 4.15 -14.77 -18.60
N GLY A 75 4.36 -14.81 -17.28
CA GLY A 75 5.12 -15.81 -16.53
C GLY A 75 6.62 -15.84 -16.83
N TRP A 76 7.17 -14.67 -17.15
CA TRP A 76 8.62 -14.45 -17.21
C TRP A 76 9.17 -14.11 -15.83
N GLU A 77 10.28 -14.77 -15.48
CA GLU A 77 11.08 -14.50 -14.28
C GLU A 77 12.45 -13.97 -14.71
N ASN A 78 13.03 -13.05 -13.94
CA ASN A 78 14.36 -12.52 -14.26
C ASN A 78 15.43 -13.48 -13.74
N VAL A 79 16.35 -13.84 -14.63
CA VAL A 79 17.44 -14.77 -14.34
C VAL A 79 18.82 -14.10 -14.44
N ASP A 80 18.92 -13.01 -15.21
CA ASP A 80 20.11 -12.17 -15.31
C ASP A 80 19.73 -10.76 -15.81
N THR A 81 20.72 -9.89 -15.96
CA THR A 81 20.59 -8.55 -16.54
C THR A 81 19.96 -8.63 -17.92
N ASP A 82 18.80 -8.00 -18.07
CA ASP A 82 18.01 -8.00 -19.31
C ASP A 82 17.68 -9.42 -19.84
N MET A 83 17.74 -10.43 -18.98
CA MET A 83 17.42 -11.81 -19.32
C MET A 83 16.26 -12.34 -18.49
N LEU A 84 15.25 -12.82 -19.20
CA LEU A 84 14.09 -13.47 -18.64
C LEU A 84 14.04 -14.95 -19.01
N GLN A 85 13.50 -15.76 -18.11
CA GLN A 85 13.18 -17.16 -18.34
C GLN A 85 11.71 -17.41 -18.02
N CYS A 86 11.01 -18.15 -18.90
CA CYS A 86 9.65 -18.56 -18.61
C CYS A 86 9.61 -19.56 -17.46
N ALA A 87 8.80 -19.30 -16.44
CA ALA A 87 8.64 -20.18 -15.27
C ALA A 87 8.16 -21.59 -15.66
N SER A 88 7.37 -21.71 -16.73
CA SER A 88 6.80 -22.98 -17.22
C SER A 88 7.68 -23.66 -18.26
N CYS A 89 7.79 -23.08 -19.46
CA CYS A 89 8.46 -23.73 -20.60
C CYS A 89 9.99 -23.56 -20.62
N LYS A 90 10.56 -22.77 -19.70
CA LYS A 90 12.01 -22.52 -19.58
C LYS A 90 12.65 -21.83 -20.78
N ALA A 91 11.87 -21.33 -21.74
CA ALA A 91 12.36 -20.47 -22.81
C ALA A 91 13.03 -19.21 -22.24
N PHE A 92 14.02 -18.68 -22.95
CA PHE A 92 14.73 -17.46 -22.58
C PHE A 92 14.34 -16.30 -23.50
N LEU A 93 14.33 -15.09 -22.94
CA LEU A 93 14.01 -13.86 -23.66
C LEU A 93 14.99 -12.75 -23.29
N CYS A 94 15.67 -12.20 -24.30
CA CYS A 94 16.49 -11.01 -24.18
C CYS A 94 15.65 -9.74 -24.29
N GLY A 95 15.74 -8.92 -23.25
CA GLY A 95 15.09 -7.62 -23.13
C GLY A 95 16.02 -6.44 -23.35
N GLU A 96 17.25 -6.65 -23.80
CA GLU A 96 18.18 -5.56 -24.10
C GLU A 96 17.55 -4.60 -25.13
N LEU A 97 17.63 -3.31 -24.85
CA LEU A 97 17.12 -2.26 -25.73
C LEU A 97 18.29 -1.37 -26.15
N PRO A 98 18.33 -0.91 -27.41
CA PRO A 98 19.37 0.00 -27.86
C PRO A 98 19.28 1.35 -27.16
N SER A 99 20.28 2.21 -27.36
CA SER A 99 20.27 3.56 -26.80
C SER A 99 19.03 4.35 -27.23
N ARG A 100 18.43 5.08 -26.29
CA ARG A 100 17.31 6.00 -26.56
C ARG A 100 17.67 7.16 -27.49
N ALA A 101 18.96 7.39 -27.76
CA ALA A 101 19.39 8.38 -28.74
C ALA A 101 18.97 8.01 -30.18
N ASP A 102 18.90 6.70 -30.49
CA ASP A 102 18.31 6.22 -31.73
C ASP A 102 16.86 5.83 -31.49
N THR A 103 15.98 6.83 -31.56
CA THR A 103 14.54 6.67 -31.32
C THR A 103 13.91 5.63 -32.25
N GLN A 104 14.38 5.49 -33.48
CA GLN A 104 13.80 4.56 -34.44
C GLN A 104 14.16 3.12 -34.10
N ALA A 105 15.45 2.84 -33.87
CA ALA A 105 15.90 1.51 -33.47
C ALA A 105 15.33 1.11 -32.09
N TYR A 106 15.27 2.06 -31.15
CA TYR A 106 14.66 1.85 -29.84
C TYR A 106 13.20 1.46 -29.94
N ASN A 107 12.39 2.24 -30.64
CA ASN A 107 10.96 1.96 -30.75
C ASN A 107 10.70 0.64 -31.47
N LYS A 108 11.47 0.32 -32.53
CA LYS A 108 11.36 -0.97 -33.21
C LYS A 108 11.68 -2.13 -32.26
N SER A 109 12.81 -2.07 -31.56
CA SER A 109 13.25 -3.12 -30.62
C SER A 109 12.28 -3.28 -29.46
N LEU A 110 11.71 -2.17 -28.97
CA LEU A 110 10.69 -2.19 -27.93
C LEU A 110 9.41 -2.89 -28.40
N GLN A 111 8.95 -2.61 -29.63
CA GLN A 111 7.78 -3.32 -30.18
C GLN A 111 8.05 -4.81 -30.36
N GLU A 112 9.24 -5.17 -30.84
CA GLU A 112 9.64 -6.58 -30.94
C GLU A 112 9.69 -7.25 -29.56
N LEU A 113 10.23 -6.57 -28.54
CA LEU A 113 10.25 -7.08 -27.18
C LEU A 113 8.83 -7.29 -26.63
N LYS A 114 7.92 -6.33 -26.81
CA LYS A 114 6.51 -6.47 -26.42
C LYS A 114 5.87 -7.70 -27.06
N GLN A 115 6.11 -7.92 -28.35
CA GLN A 115 5.60 -9.10 -29.04
C GLN A 115 6.23 -10.39 -28.50
N LYS A 116 7.53 -10.40 -28.22
CA LYS A 116 8.25 -11.56 -27.68
C LYS A 116 7.87 -11.89 -26.24
N ILE A 117 7.47 -10.92 -25.42
CA ILE A 117 6.91 -11.21 -24.09
C ILE A 117 5.65 -12.09 -24.21
N VAL A 118 4.82 -11.84 -25.21
CA VAL A 118 3.61 -12.64 -25.45
C VAL A 118 3.93 -13.96 -26.16
N THR A 119 4.81 -13.93 -27.16
CA THR A 119 4.96 -15.03 -28.13
C THR A 119 6.22 -15.85 -27.98
N GLY A 120 7.24 -15.34 -27.28
CA GLY A 120 8.60 -15.90 -27.16
C GLY A 120 8.70 -17.16 -26.29
N HIS A 121 7.56 -17.76 -25.97
CA HIS A 121 7.46 -19.03 -25.28
C HIS A 121 7.59 -20.20 -26.26
N ASP A 122 7.81 -21.40 -25.73
CA ASP A 122 7.60 -22.63 -26.49
C ASP A 122 6.15 -22.70 -27.04
N ARG A 123 5.98 -23.38 -28.19
CA ARG A 123 4.71 -23.50 -28.90
C ARG A 123 3.57 -24.00 -28.00
N PHE A 124 3.85 -24.88 -27.06
CA PHE A 124 2.85 -25.49 -26.18
C PHE A 124 2.87 -24.97 -24.74
N CYS A 125 3.55 -23.84 -24.50
CA CYS A 125 3.59 -23.22 -23.19
C CYS A 125 2.20 -22.72 -22.79
N MET A 126 1.71 -23.14 -21.62
CA MET A 126 0.41 -22.70 -21.11
C MET A 126 0.36 -21.19 -20.88
N LEU A 127 1.46 -20.56 -20.46
CA LEU A 127 1.53 -19.11 -20.22
C LEU A 127 1.51 -18.28 -21.51
N ARG A 128 1.78 -18.90 -22.66
CA ARG A 128 1.61 -18.29 -23.99
C ARG A 128 0.14 -18.15 -24.36
N THR A 129 -0.68 -19.12 -23.98
CA THR A 129 -2.10 -19.20 -24.36
C THR A 129 -3.01 -18.67 -23.26
N PHE A 130 -2.62 -18.86 -22.01
CA PHE A 130 -3.34 -18.51 -20.80
C PHE A 130 -2.39 -17.74 -19.87
N PRO A 131 -2.03 -16.49 -20.23
CA PRO A 131 -1.27 -15.63 -19.34
C PRO A 131 -2.11 -15.31 -18.09
N CYS A 132 -1.45 -14.77 -17.07
CA CYS A 132 -2.17 -14.28 -15.90
C CYS A 132 -3.13 -13.14 -16.29
N PRO A 133 -4.35 -13.11 -15.74
CA PRO A 133 -5.28 -12.01 -15.98
C PRO A 133 -4.66 -10.64 -15.62
N GLU A 134 -5.02 -9.62 -16.40
CA GLU A 134 -4.46 -8.26 -16.29
C GLU A 134 -4.83 -7.57 -14.97
N GLU A 135 -5.93 -7.99 -14.35
CA GLU A 135 -6.42 -7.50 -13.08
C GLU A 135 -5.38 -7.68 -11.96
N PHE A 136 -4.56 -8.72 -12.04
CA PHE A 136 -3.49 -8.96 -11.07
C PHE A 136 -2.30 -8.00 -11.21
N CYS A 137 -2.21 -7.25 -12.31
CA CYS A 137 -1.20 -6.20 -12.50
C CYS A 137 -1.63 -4.83 -11.96
N HIS A 138 -2.87 -4.72 -11.48
CA HIS A 138 -3.48 -3.47 -11.03
C HIS A 138 -3.93 -3.57 -9.56
N VAL A 139 -4.03 -2.43 -8.89
CA VAL A 139 -4.68 -2.38 -7.58
C VAL A 139 -6.18 -2.44 -7.80
N GLN A 140 -6.82 -3.49 -7.27
CA GLN A 140 -8.27 -3.63 -7.29
C GLN A 140 -8.89 -2.68 -6.26
N THR A 141 -9.27 -1.48 -6.69
CA THR A 141 -9.81 -0.44 -5.79
C THR A 141 -11.27 -0.68 -5.40
N ASP A 142 -11.97 -1.57 -6.08
CA ASP A 142 -13.36 -1.96 -5.86
C ASP A 142 -13.51 -3.09 -4.83
N ASP A 143 -12.49 -3.94 -4.67
CA ASP A 143 -12.45 -4.96 -3.61
C ASP A 143 -12.00 -4.37 -2.26
N VAL A 144 -12.94 -3.66 -1.61
CA VAL A 144 -12.71 -2.96 -0.33
C VAL A 144 -12.21 -3.91 0.76
N VAL A 145 -12.64 -5.18 0.78
CA VAL A 145 -12.29 -6.14 1.82
C VAL A 145 -10.81 -6.51 1.71
N SER A 146 -10.38 -6.96 0.53
CA SER A 146 -8.99 -7.33 0.29
C SER A 146 -8.05 -6.12 0.42
N LEU A 147 -8.51 -4.96 -0.06
CA LEU A 147 -7.78 -3.70 0.03
C LEU A 147 -7.59 -3.25 1.49
N SER A 148 -8.62 -3.37 2.32
CA SER A 148 -8.54 -3.03 3.75
C SER A 148 -7.65 -4.02 4.51
N SER A 149 -7.76 -5.33 4.25
CA SER A 149 -6.89 -6.34 4.85
C SER A 149 -5.42 -6.05 4.53
N SER A 150 -5.13 -5.83 3.24
CA SER A 150 -3.78 -5.52 2.78
C SER A 150 -3.26 -4.22 3.39
N PHE A 151 -4.11 -3.20 3.55
CA PHE A 151 -3.73 -1.97 4.25
C PHE A 151 -3.40 -2.21 5.73
N ILE A 152 -4.24 -2.97 6.44
CA ILE A 152 -4.06 -3.31 7.85
C ILE A 152 -2.74 -4.07 8.07
N GLU A 153 -2.40 -5.00 7.17
CA GLU A 153 -1.13 -5.71 7.18
C GLU A 153 0.05 -4.74 7.03
N ARG A 154 0.01 -3.84 6.03
CA ARG A 154 1.08 -2.86 5.79
C ARG A 154 1.27 -1.93 6.98
N VAL A 155 0.18 -1.37 7.51
CA VAL A 155 0.24 -0.41 8.61
C VAL A 155 0.66 -1.09 9.92
N THR A 156 0.25 -2.34 10.13
CA THR A 156 0.69 -3.14 11.28
C THR A 156 2.20 -3.37 11.23
N ALA A 157 2.74 -3.78 10.08
CA ALA A 157 4.17 -3.98 9.93
C ALA A 157 4.97 -2.68 10.15
N LEU A 158 4.48 -1.55 9.61
CA LEU A 158 5.10 -0.24 9.81
C LEU A 158 5.03 0.25 11.26
N SER A 159 3.98 -0.12 12.01
CA SER A 159 3.84 0.26 13.42
C SER A 159 4.96 -0.31 14.30
N GLU A 160 5.58 -1.43 13.91
CA GLU A 160 6.68 -2.06 14.66
C GLU A 160 7.99 -1.27 14.59
N ILE A 161 8.16 -0.42 13.57
CA ILE A 161 9.34 0.42 13.36
C ILE A 161 8.98 1.90 13.40
N GLN A 162 7.84 2.25 14.01
CA GLN A 162 7.28 3.58 13.91
C GLN A 162 8.18 4.66 14.47
N ASP A 163 9.16 4.35 15.31
CA ASP A 163 10.15 5.31 15.84
C ASP A 163 11.29 5.62 14.87
N GLN A 164 11.51 4.77 13.86
CA GLN A 164 12.60 4.90 12.88
C GLN A 164 12.12 5.49 11.55
N LEU A 165 10.81 5.71 11.42
CA LEU A 165 10.21 6.19 10.17
C LEU A 165 10.73 7.59 9.80
N PRO A 166 10.85 7.88 8.50
CA PRO A 166 11.42 9.14 8.05
C PRO A 166 10.36 10.25 8.11
N LYS A 167 10.83 11.48 8.15
CA LYS A 167 10.00 12.64 7.86
C LYS A 167 9.47 12.50 6.43
N LEU A 168 8.16 12.71 6.26
CA LEU A 168 7.51 12.67 4.95
C LEU A 168 7.42 14.07 4.34
N ASP A 169 7.53 14.11 3.01
CA ASP A 169 7.03 15.22 2.20
C ASP A 169 5.61 14.89 1.73
N THR A 170 4.62 15.63 2.24
CA THR A 170 3.20 15.43 1.97
C THR A 170 2.58 16.56 1.14
N ALA A 171 3.38 17.50 0.62
CA ALA A 171 2.86 18.69 -0.05
C ALA A 171 1.91 18.34 -1.22
N ALA A 172 2.33 17.46 -2.12
CA ALA A 172 1.50 17.00 -3.24
C ALA A 172 0.24 16.21 -2.80
N LEU A 173 0.29 15.54 -1.64
CA LEU A 173 -0.86 14.84 -1.08
C LEU A 173 -1.89 15.83 -0.53
N GLU A 174 -1.43 16.86 0.16
CA GLU A 174 -2.27 17.92 0.73
C GLU A 174 -3.01 18.70 -0.37
N GLU A 175 -2.36 18.95 -1.51
CA GLU A 175 -2.99 19.54 -2.70
C GLU A 175 -4.15 18.67 -3.25
N LEU A 176 -4.05 17.35 -3.10
CA LEU A 176 -5.12 16.41 -3.46
C LEU A 176 -6.21 16.29 -2.38
N GLY A 177 -6.07 17.00 -1.26
CA GLY A 177 -7.01 16.98 -0.14
C GLY A 177 -6.74 15.87 0.89
N TYR A 178 -5.54 15.28 0.88
CA TYR A 178 -5.13 14.32 1.91
C TYR A 178 -4.72 15.06 3.18
N ASP A 179 -5.33 14.71 4.31
CA ASP A 179 -4.92 15.20 5.63
C ASP A 179 -4.37 14.04 6.46
N THR A 180 -3.07 14.12 6.76
CA THR A 180 -2.32 13.11 7.52
C THR A 180 -2.92 12.85 8.90
N GLY A 181 -3.46 13.87 9.57
CA GLY A 181 -4.09 13.74 10.89
C GLY A 181 -5.45 13.06 10.82
N GLN A 182 -6.29 13.41 9.85
CA GLN A 182 -7.58 12.78 9.61
C GLN A 182 -7.41 11.31 9.22
N ALA A 183 -6.43 11.00 8.35
CA ALA A 183 -6.12 9.63 7.96
C ALA A 183 -5.71 8.78 9.17
N ALA A 184 -4.84 9.31 10.04
CA ALA A 184 -4.44 8.64 11.27
C ALA A 184 -5.61 8.42 12.24
N ALA A 185 -6.44 9.45 12.44
CA ALA A 185 -7.63 9.36 13.30
C ALA A 185 -8.65 8.36 12.75
N TYR A 186 -8.84 8.30 11.43
CA TYR A 186 -9.70 7.30 10.78
C TYR A 186 -9.16 5.89 11.01
N CYS A 187 -7.85 5.68 10.81
CA CYS A 187 -7.20 4.39 11.01
C CYS A 187 -7.38 3.90 12.45
N LYS A 188 -7.06 4.75 13.44
CA LYS A 188 -7.24 4.44 14.86
C LYS A 188 -8.69 4.16 15.23
N ARG A 189 -9.67 4.85 14.64
CA ARG A 189 -11.07 4.66 15.02
C ARG A 189 -11.72 3.44 14.37
N ASN A 190 -11.38 3.12 13.13
CA ASN A 190 -12.17 2.18 12.32
C ASN A 190 -11.39 0.93 11.87
N LEU A 191 -10.05 0.99 11.79
CA LEU A 191 -9.26 -0.08 11.17
C LEU A 191 -8.38 -0.80 12.20
N VAL A 192 -7.70 -0.06 13.07
CA VAL A 192 -6.79 -0.62 14.08
C VAL A 192 -6.94 0.12 15.42
N PRO A 193 -8.02 -0.13 16.19
CA PRO A 193 -8.30 0.58 17.45
C PRO A 193 -7.37 0.26 18.60
N ASP A 194 -6.75 -0.92 18.58
CA ASP A 194 -5.93 -1.41 19.68
C ASP A 194 -4.46 -0.97 19.60
N LYS A 195 -4.07 -0.24 18.55
CA LYS A 195 -2.69 0.20 18.34
C LYS A 195 -2.59 1.70 18.17
N ASP A 196 -1.62 2.28 18.85
CA ASP A 196 -1.20 3.66 18.60
C ASP A 196 -0.22 3.67 17.42
N ILE A 197 -0.74 4.03 16.25
CA ILE A 197 -0.03 4.06 14.98
C ILE A 197 0.27 5.50 14.60
N SER A 198 1.54 5.80 14.28
CA SER A 198 1.94 7.13 13.83
C SER A 198 1.28 7.54 12.50
N PRO A 199 0.97 8.84 12.29
CA PRO A 199 0.45 9.30 11.01
C PRO A 199 1.37 9.02 9.81
N VAL A 200 2.68 8.96 10.05
CA VAL A 200 3.70 8.59 9.04
C VAL A 200 3.50 7.16 8.57
N ALA A 201 3.30 6.20 9.49
CA ALA A 201 3.03 4.81 9.16
C ALA A 201 1.73 4.66 8.36
N VAL A 202 0.68 5.39 8.74
CA VAL A 202 -0.61 5.38 8.03
C VAL A 202 -0.45 5.89 6.59
N THR A 203 0.23 7.02 6.41
CA THR A 203 0.46 7.60 5.06
C THR A 203 1.29 6.67 4.18
N LEU A 204 2.37 6.07 4.72
CA LEU A 204 3.17 5.09 4.00
C LEU A 204 2.34 3.85 3.60
N ALA A 205 1.50 3.34 4.50
CA ALA A 205 0.64 2.19 4.23
C ALA A 205 -0.40 2.51 3.13
N PHE A 206 -1.02 3.69 3.14
CA PHE A 206 -1.92 4.12 2.07
C PHE A 206 -1.20 4.28 0.72
N ALA A 207 0.02 4.80 0.74
CA ALA A 207 0.88 4.90 -0.44
C ALA A 207 1.45 3.55 -0.92
N GLY A 208 1.11 2.43 -0.26
CA GLY A 208 1.48 1.08 -0.71
C GLY A 208 2.82 0.56 -0.18
N TRP A 209 3.44 1.25 0.76
CA TRP A 209 4.69 0.83 1.40
C TRP A 209 4.44 -0.07 2.61
N THR A 210 5.39 -0.97 2.86
CA THR A 210 5.50 -1.77 4.08
C THR A 210 6.97 -1.93 4.47
N CYS A 211 7.27 -2.42 5.67
CA CYS A 211 8.65 -2.77 6.02
C CYS A 211 9.00 -4.17 5.50
N ASN A 212 10.29 -4.40 5.27
CA ASN A 212 10.80 -5.72 4.97
C ASN A 212 10.58 -6.65 6.18
N THR A 213 9.98 -7.82 5.95
CA THR A 213 9.68 -8.82 6.99
C THR A 213 10.90 -9.64 7.42
N ALA A 214 12.03 -9.53 6.71
CA ALA A 214 13.30 -10.13 7.10
C ALA A 214 13.96 -9.35 8.27
N ALA A 215 15.11 -9.83 8.74
CA ALA A 215 15.82 -9.25 9.89
C ALA A 215 16.15 -7.75 9.77
N ASN A 216 16.23 -7.21 8.55
CA ASN A 216 16.47 -5.79 8.32
C ASN A 216 15.16 -5.05 8.02
N LYS A 217 14.50 -4.58 9.09
CA LYS A 217 13.25 -3.80 9.02
C LYS A 217 13.45 -2.33 8.60
N GLU A 218 14.70 -1.85 8.51
CA GLU A 218 15.04 -0.49 8.07
C GLU A 218 14.94 -0.29 6.55
N ILE A 219 14.28 -1.21 5.86
CA ILE A 219 14.06 -1.16 4.42
C ILE A 219 12.55 -1.15 4.17
N LEU A 220 12.05 -0.07 3.58
CA LEU A 220 10.69 -0.02 3.06
C LEU A 220 10.63 -0.72 1.69
N VAL A 221 9.54 -1.44 1.46
CA VAL A 221 9.31 -2.23 0.26
C VAL A 221 7.90 -1.97 -0.27
N CYS A 222 7.78 -1.84 -1.59
CA CYS A 222 6.49 -1.93 -2.28
C CYS A 222 6.32 -3.33 -2.88
N SER A 223 5.20 -3.99 -2.63
CA SER A 223 4.93 -5.34 -3.14
C SER A 223 4.71 -5.35 -4.66
N LEU A 224 4.16 -4.28 -5.24
CA LEU A 224 3.80 -4.21 -6.64
C LEU A 224 4.99 -3.82 -7.53
N CYS A 225 5.71 -2.75 -7.19
CA CYS A 225 6.85 -2.31 -7.99
C CYS A 225 8.20 -2.88 -7.53
N ARG A 226 8.23 -3.59 -6.39
CA ARG A 226 9.41 -4.24 -5.79
C ARG A 226 10.53 -3.27 -5.42
N ARG A 227 10.26 -1.96 -5.41
CA ARG A 227 11.20 -0.95 -4.95
C ARG A 227 11.54 -1.19 -3.48
N LYS A 228 12.83 -1.10 -3.17
CA LYS A 228 13.38 -1.15 -1.81
C LYS A 228 14.11 0.16 -1.53
N ILE A 229 13.80 0.79 -0.40
CA ILE A 229 14.45 2.03 0.04
C ILE A 229 14.89 1.88 1.49
N GLY A 230 16.15 2.20 1.77
CA GLY A 230 16.69 2.20 3.13
C GLY A 230 16.32 3.49 3.86
N LEU A 231 15.87 3.38 5.11
CA LEU A 231 15.48 4.53 5.93
C LEU A 231 16.64 5.51 6.17
N TRP A 232 17.88 5.01 6.21
CA TRP A 232 19.10 5.80 6.38
C TRP A 232 19.34 6.86 5.29
N ASN A 233 18.64 6.78 4.15
CA ASN A 233 18.73 7.78 3.08
C ASN A 233 17.92 9.06 3.37
N PHE A 234 17.04 9.04 4.37
CA PHE A 234 16.09 10.12 4.64
C PHE A 234 16.27 10.71 6.04
N THR A 235 15.77 11.92 6.24
CA THR A 235 15.75 12.53 7.58
C THR A 235 14.79 11.78 8.48
N SER A 236 15.27 11.29 9.64
CA SER A 236 14.40 10.70 10.67
C SER A 236 13.35 11.69 11.16
N GLN A 237 12.13 11.22 11.45
CA GLN A 237 11.08 12.05 12.03
C GLN A 237 11.44 12.54 13.45
N TYR A 238 12.25 11.78 14.19
CA TYR A 238 12.82 12.12 15.49
C TYR A 238 14.30 12.43 15.25
N GLY A 239 14.62 13.71 15.07
CA GLY A 239 15.88 14.16 14.48
C GLY A 239 17.15 13.60 15.15
N ALA A 240 18.16 13.31 14.32
CA ALA A 240 19.62 13.27 14.55
C ALA A 240 20.18 12.82 15.93
N ALA A 241 19.49 11.99 16.73
CA ALA A 241 20.03 11.53 18.00
C ALA A 241 21.16 10.49 17.85
N CYS A 242 21.34 9.91 16.65
CA CYS A 242 22.21 8.74 16.45
C CYS A 242 23.51 9.04 15.66
N ASP A 243 23.64 10.20 15.02
CA ASP A 243 24.78 10.49 14.12
C ASP A 243 26.03 11.04 14.86
N LEU A 244 26.09 10.96 16.20
CA LEU A 244 27.16 11.55 17.02
C LEU A 244 28.18 10.56 17.63
N GLU A 245 28.05 9.25 17.45
CA GLU A 245 28.99 8.27 18.06
C GLU A 245 29.97 7.63 17.06
N GLU A 246 30.46 8.40 16.08
CA GLU A 246 31.65 8.00 15.32
C GLU A 246 32.70 9.13 15.28
N SER A 247 32.98 9.71 16.44
CA SER A 247 34.24 10.43 16.66
C SER A 247 34.55 10.62 18.14
N SER A 248 35.23 9.68 18.79
CA SER A 248 36.23 9.98 19.82
C SER A 248 36.83 8.70 20.42
N SER A 249 38.03 8.37 19.98
CA SER A 249 39.08 7.83 20.84
C SER A 249 40.36 7.85 20.01
N ASP A 250 41.22 8.82 20.28
CA ASP A 250 42.68 8.67 20.19
C ASP A 250 43.26 9.86 20.94
N GLU A 251 43.33 9.69 22.27
CA GLU A 251 44.16 10.50 23.14
C GLU A 251 45.63 10.20 22.82
N ALA A 252 46.41 11.26 22.72
CA ALA A 252 47.82 11.22 22.42
C ALA A 252 48.64 10.72 23.63
N GLU A 253 49.46 9.70 23.42
CA GLU A 253 50.74 9.59 24.13
C GLU A 253 51.88 9.48 23.13
N GLY A 254 52.85 10.37 23.29
CA GLY A 254 53.99 10.53 22.40
C GLY A 254 55.10 9.52 22.68
N SER A 255 55.77 9.09 21.61
CA SER A 255 57.18 8.72 21.64
C SER A 255 57.79 8.95 20.26
N ASN A 256 58.88 9.71 20.23
CA ASN A 256 59.70 10.02 19.06
C ASN A 256 60.32 8.77 18.43
N SER A 257 60.26 8.66 17.11
CA SER A 257 61.32 8.07 16.28
C SER A 257 61.13 8.49 14.81
N ASP A 258 62.21 9.01 14.23
CA ASP A 258 62.31 9.54 12.87
C ASP A 258 62.16 8.48 11.77
N ASP A 259 61.23 8.69 10.82
CA ASP A 259 61.25 8.07 9.48
C ASP A 259 60.42 8.91 8.48
N PRO A 260 60.91 9.28 7.27
CA PRO A 260 60.17 10.12 6.35
C PRO A 260 59.44 9.27 5.29
N GLU A 261 58.20 8.87 5.58
CA GLU A 261 57.34 8.23 4.58
C GLU A 261 56.01 8.97 4.35
N LEU A 262 55.55 8.91 3.10
CA LEU A 262 54.67 9.85 2.42
C LEU A 262 53.30 10.05 3.11
N LYS A 263 53.06 11.24 3.67
CA LYS A 263 51.73 11.67 4.15
C LYS A 263 50.78 11.89 2.96
N VAL A 264 50.03 10.86 2.58
CA VAL A 264 48.82 11.02 1.76
C VAL A 264 47.83 11.83 2.59
N LYS A 265 47.69 13.13 2.27
CA LYS A 265 46.66 14.00 2.82
C LYS A 265 45.29 13.40 2.46
N ARG A 266 44.68 12.68 3.40
CA ARG A 266 43.29 12.21 3.31
C ARG A 266 42.43 13.47 3.19
N LYS A 267 41.98 13.77 1.97
CA LYS A 267 41.05 14.87 1.72
C LYS A 267 39.81 14.59 2.57
N LYS A 268 39.53 15.49 3.51
CA LYS A 268 38.26 15.54 4.25
C LYS A 268 37.14 15.55 3.21
N PHE A 269 36.43 14.43 3.09
CA PHE A 269 35.26 14.36 2.23
C PHE A 269 34.28 15.45 2.69
N ALA A 270 33.71 16.14 1.71
CA ALA A 270 32.72 17.18 1.91
C ALA A 270 31.57 16.70 2.81
N SER A 271 30.98 17.64 3.56
CA SER A 271 29.79 17.44 4.40
C SER A 271 28.83 16.41 3.80
N SER A 272 28.42 15.42 4.60
CA SER A 272 27.35 14.49 4.24
C SER A 272 26.19 15.26 3.59
N PRO A 273 25.66 14.80 2.45
CA PRO A 273 24.52 15.47 1.82
C PRO A 273 23.38 15.56 2.84
N LYS A 274 22.70 16.72 2.89
CA LYS A 274 21.51 16.88 3.74
C LYS A 274 20.49 15.82 3.32
N LYS A 275 20.17 14.88 4.20
CA LYS A 275 19.14 13.87 3.95
C LYS A 275 17.81 14.58 3.72
N GLU A 276 17.11 14.27 2.65
CA GLU A 276 15.82 14.89 2.32
C GLU A 276 14.66 14.18 3.04
N ALA A 277 13.47 14.77 2.99
CA ALA A 277 12.25 14.10 3.44
C ALA A 277 11.80 13.08 2.38
N LEU A 278 11.17 12.00 2.81
CA LEU A 278 10.69 10.95 1.91
C LEU A 278 9.38 11.37 1.25
N ASN A 279 9.33 11.42 -0.08
CA ASN A 279 8.08 11.57 -0.81
C ASN A 279 7.43 10.18 -1.03
N PRO A 280 6.31 9.86 -0.37
CA PRO A 280 5.76 8.50 -0.36
C PRO A 280 5.20 8.07 -1.73
N VAL A 281 4.98 9.01 -2.66
CA VAL A 281 4.46 8.73 -4.00
C VAL A 281 5.61 8.61 -4.99
N GLU A 282 6.52 9.58 -5.01
CA GLU A 282 7.58 9.66 -6.02
C GLU A 282 8.68 8.61 -5.85
N GLU A 283 8.85 8.06 -4.64
CA GLU A 283 9.86 7.02 -4.37
C GLU A 283 9.53 5.67 -5.00
N HIS A 284 8.32 5.46 -5.51
CA HIS A 284 7.97 4.25 -6.27
C HIS A 284 8.69 4.19 -7.61
N CYS A 285 8.85 3.00 -8.18
CA CYS A 285 9.26 2.91 -9.58
C CYS A 285 8.17 3.51 -10.49
N HIS A 286 8.57 4.11 -11.63
CA HIS A 286 7.65 4.80 -12.55
C HIS A 286 6.52 3.90 -13.12
N TRP A 287 6.70 2.58 -13.10
CA TRP A 287 5.70 1.59 -13.51
C TRP A 287 4.79 1.10 -12.37
N CYS A 288 4.90 1.66 -11.16
CA CYS A 288 4.15 1.17 -9.99
C CYS A 288 2.64 1.40 -10.17
N PRO A 289 1.79 0.36 -9.97
CA PRO A 289 0.34 0.52 -10.03
C PRO A 289 -0.23 1.55 -9.05
N TRP A 290 0.41 1.77 -7.88
CA TRP A 290 -0.05 2.74 -6.88
C TRP A 290 -0.04 4.19 -7.37
N ILE A 291 0.86 4.54 -8.29
CA ILE A 291 1.04 5.91 -8.79
C ILE A 291 0.40 6.14 -10.17
N GLN A 292 -0.14 5.08 -10.78
CA GLN A 292 -0.87 5.18 -12.03
C GLN A 292 -2.13 6.04 -11.85
N GLN A 293 -2.56 6.67 -12.94
CA GLN A 293 -3.70 7.58 -12.97
C GLN A 293 -4.96 6.84 -13.40
N VAL A 294 -6.02 6.90 -12.60
CA VAL A 294 -7.34 6.35 -12.91
C VAL A 294 -8.39 7.45 -13.02
N GLN A 295 -9.47 7.18 -13.77
CA GLN A 295 -10.58 8.11 -13.89
C GLN A 295 -11.35 8.16 -12.57
N SER A 296 -11.63 9.37 -12.06
CA SER A 296 -12.50 9.52 -10.90
C SER A 296 -13.95 9.19 -11.27
N SER A 297 -14.44 8.02 -10.88
CA SER A 297 -15.87 7.71 -10.98
C SER A 297 -16.61 8.43 -9.85
N THR A 298 -17.27 9.55 -10.16
CA THR A 298 -18.27 10.10 -9.25
C THR A 298 -19.52 9.21 -9.31
N SER A 299 -19.66 8.32 -8.33
CA SER A 299 -20.81 7.42 -8.24
C SER A 299 -22.10 8.22 -7.97
N LYS A 300 -22.87 8.53 -9.00
CA LYS A 300 -24.31 8.74 -8.87
C LYS A 300 -25.02 7.44 -9.25
N SER A 301 -25.45 6.71 -8.23
CA SER A 301 -26.34 5.55 -8.35
C SER A 301 -27.55 5.93 -9.21
N SER A 302 -27.63 5.38 -10.42
CA SER A 302 -28.79 5.54 -11.30
C SER A 302 -29.71 4.35 -11.08
N LYS A 303 -30.78 4.54 -10.30
CA LYS A 303 -31.97 3.69 -10.37
C LYS A 303 -33.02 4.37 -11.25
N SER A 304 -33.72 3.51 -11.99
CA SER A 304 -34.92 3.72 -12.82
C SER A 304 -34.76 4.52 -14.12
N ALA A 305 -35.02 3.79 -15.21
CA ALA A 305 -35.24 4.28 -16.55
C ALA A 305 -36.50 5.15 -16.62
N SER A 306 -36.37 6.32 -17.23
CA SER A 306 -37.47 7.07 -17.82
C SER A 306 -36.99 7.70 -19.11
N LEU A 307 -37.60 7.29 -20.22
CA LEU A 307 -37.35 7.74 -21.59
C LEU A 307 -37.80 9.20 -21.75
N ILE A 308 -36.92 10.16 -21.51
CA ILE A 308 -37.08 11.53 -22.04
C ILE A 308 -35.71 12.04 -22.50
N SER A 309 -35.62 12.35 -23.79
CA SER A 309 -34.44 12.84 -24.49
C SER A 309 -33.95 14.14 -23.85
N SER A 310 -32.77 14.11 -23.25
CA SER A 310 -32.05 15.29 -22.76
C SER A 310 -30.83 15.58 -23.66
N PRO A 311 -30.41 16.85 -23.82
CA PRO A 311 -29.34 17.25 -24.75
C PRO A 311 -27.99 16.64 -24.33
N PRO A 312 -27.01 16.56 -25.26
CA PRO A 312 -25.74 15.87 -25.00
C PRO A 312 -25.05 16.44 -23.76
N PRO A 313 -24.56 15.59 -22.83
CA PRO A 313 -23.85 16.09 -21.67
C PRO A 313 -22.59 16.82 -22.12
N GLN A 314 -22.45 18.05 -21.64
CA GLN A 314 -21.20 18.81 -21.66
C GLN A 314 -20.07 17.93 -21.08
N PRO A 315 -18.82 18.02 -21.56
CA PRO A 315 -17.74 17.20 -21.07
C PRO A 315 -17.48 17.53 -19.60
N VAL A 316 -17.97 16.68 -18.69
CA VAL A 316 -17.52 16.67 -17.30
C VAL A 316 -16.02 16.43 -17.32
N SER A 317 -15.25 17.38 -16.81
CA SER A 317 -13.80 17.26 -16.71
C SER A 317 -13.48 16.06 -15.82
N SER A 318 -13.13 14.93 -16.44
CA SER A 318 -12.72 13.74 -15.71
C SER A 318 -11.36 14.03 -15.07
N SER A 319 -11.33 14.42 -13.80
CA SER A 319 -10.09 14.56 -13.06
C SER A 319 -9.47 13.16 -12.89
N LYS A 320 -8.24 13.00 -13.37
CA LYS A 320 -7.45 11.80 -13.13
C LYS A 320 -6.90 11.88 -11.71
N ILE A 321 -7.00 10.79 -10.96
CA ILE A 321 -6.43 10.69 -9.62
C ILE A 321 -5.46 9.50 -9.55
N PRO A 322 -4.41 9.56 -8.73
CA PRO A 322 -3.58 8.41 -8.46
C PRO A 322 -4.40 7.24 -7.87
N VAL A 323 -4.01 6.01 -8.21
CA VAL A 323 -4.65 4.79 -7.71
C VAL A 323 -4.66 4.72 -6.18
N PHE A 324 -3.59 5.15 -5.50
CA PHE A 324 -3.58 5.15 -4.03
C PHE A 324 -4.67 6.06 -3.43
N ILE A 325 -5.03 7.16 -4.10
CA ILE A 325 -6.14 8.04 -3.69
C ILE A 325 -7.48 7.34 -3.91
N ALA A 326 -7.65 6.65 -5.04
CA ALA A 326 -8.85 5.85 -5.30
C ALA A 326 -9.01 4.74 -4.24
N ALA A 327 -7.92 4.03 -3.93
CA ALA A 327 -7.86 3.03 -2.88
C ALA A 327 -8.22 3.60 -1.50
N LEU A 328 -7.67 4.76 -1.16
CA LEU A 328 -7.99 5.43 0.10
C LEU A 328 -9.47 5.84 0.16
N LYS A 329 -10.05 6.33 -0.94
CA LYS A 329 -11.49 6.65 -1.00
C LYS A 329 -12.38 5.41 -0.85
N SER A 330 -11.90 4.24 -1.27
CA SER A 330 -12.58 2.96 -1.08
C SER A 330 -12.47 2.44 0.36
N ILE A 331 -11.27 2.51 0.98
CA ILE A 331 -11.05 2.09 2.37
C ILE A 331 -11.75 3.06 3.35
N ALA A 332 -11.66 4.36 3.09
CA ALA A 332 -12.13 5.44 3.96
C ALA A 332 -13.02 6.44 3.19
N PRO A 333 -14.26 6.06 2.86
CA PRO A 333 -15.21 6.96 2.19
C PRO A 333 -15.43 8.24 3.02
N GLY A 334 -15.40 9.40 2.35
CA GLY A 334 -15.60 10.70 2.99
C GLY A 334 -14.36 11.31 3.65
N LEU A 335 -13.23 10.61 3.70
CA LEU A 335 -12.00 11.13 4.34
C LEU A 335 -11.40 12.33 3.59
N MET A 336 -11.55 12.39 2.27
CA MET A 336 -10.98 13.44 1.40
C MET A 336 -12.04 14.35 0.78
N ASP A 337 -13.31 14.20 1.15
CA ASP A 337 -14.38 15.03 0.63
C ASP A 337 -14.30 16.38 1.34
N SER A 338 -13.72 17.36 0.63
CA SER A 338 -13.50 18.76 1.04
C SER A 338 -14.32 19.18 2.26
N ASN A 339 -13.70 19.09 3.45
CA ASN A 339 -14.11 19.66 4.73
C ASN A 339 -15.61 19.91 4.94
N THR A 340 -16.34 18.86 5.32
CA THR A 340 -17.38 19.00 6.36
C THR A 340 -16.93 18.43 7.72
N GLY A 341 -15.63 18.15 7.88
CA GLY A 341 -15.02 17.76 9.15
C GLY A 341 -14.59 18.96 9.99
N LEU A 342 -15.34 19.25 11.07
CA LEU A 342 -15.06 20.10 12.25
C LEU A 342 -14.54 21.55 12.08
N ALA A 343 -13.52 21.81 11.25
CA ALA A 343 -12.83 23.11 11.16
C ALA A 343 -13.64 24.18 10.41
N ALA A 344 -14.46 23.80 9.44
CA ALA A 344 -15.33 24.75 8.71
C ALA A 344 -16.47 25.30 9.59
N GLY A 345 -16.93 24.53 10.59
CA GLY A 345 -17.95 24.98 11.56
C GLY A 345 -17.42 26.03 12.54
N MET A 346 -16.12 26.00 12.83
CA MET A 346 -15.48 26.97 13.74
C MET A 346 -15.24 28.34 13.08
N LYS A 347 -15.01 28.38 11.76
CA LYS A 347 -14.77 29.65 11.03
C LYS A 347 -16.05 30.42 10.68
N LYS A 348 -17.23 29.80 10.75
CA LYS A 348 -18.52 30.42 10.40
C LYS A 348 -19.48 30.62 11.57
N SER A 349 -19.14 30.15 12.77
CA SER A 349 -19.96 30.38 13.95
C SER A 349 -19.51 31.65 14.67
N PRO A 350 -20.43 32.53 15.13
CA PRO A 350 -20.06 33.67 15.97
C PRO A 350 -19.20 33.19 17.14
N MET A 351 -18.19 33.98 17.51
CA MET A 351 -17.14 33.65 18.51
C MET A 351 -17.68 33.04 19.83
N THR A 352 -18.95 33.31 20.17
CA THR A 352 -19.68 32.78 21.33
C THR A 352 -20.04 31.29 21.23
N GLN A 353 -20.21 30.73 20.03
CA GLN A 353 -20.61 29.34 19.83
C GLN A 353 -19.41 28.38 19.86
N GLY A 354 -18.25 28.83 19.35
CA GLY A 354 -16.97 28.13 19.48
C GLY A 354 -16.55 28.00 20.95
N LEU A 355 -16.69 29.06 21.74
CA LEU A 355 -16.45 29.04 23.19
C LEU A 355 -17.42 28.11 23.95
N ARG A 356 -18.67 27.99 23.47
CA ARG A 356 -19.66 27.07 24.05
C ARG A 356 -19.32 25.61 23.78
N CYS A 357 -18.87 25.27 22.57
CA CYS A 357 -18.40 23.93 22.24
C CYS A 357 -17.12 23.57 23.01
N PHE A 358 -16.20 24.52 23.16
CA PHE A 358 -14.97 24.32 23.93
C PHE A 358 -15.24 24.13 25.43
N ARG A 359 -16.14 24.92 26.03
CA ARG A 359 -16.57 24.72 27.43
C ARG A 359 -17.27 23.38 27.64
N ARG A 360 -18.11 22.95 26.69
CA ARG A 360 -18.78 21.64 26.76
C ARG A 360 -17.79 20.47 26.66
N ALA A 361 -16.72 20.61 25.88
CA ALA A 361 -15.62 19.64 25.83
C ALA A 361 -14.83 19.59 27.15
N LEU A 362 -14.58 20.75 27.77
CA LEU A 362 -13.94 20.82 29.08
C LEU A 362 -14.82 20.27 30.21
N GLU A 363 -16.14 20.47 30.14
CA GLU A 363 -17.12 19.91 31.10
C GLU A 363 -17.29 18.39 30.96
N THR A 364 -17.00 17.82 29.79
CA THR A 364 -16.98 16.37 29.59
C THR A 364 -15.65 15.73 29.97
N TRP A 365 -14.58 16.53 30.05
CA TRP A 365 -13.25 16.10 30.51
C TRP A 365 -13.01 16.35 32.00
N SER A 366 -13.86 17.14 32.66
CA SER A 366 -13.88 17.19 34.12
C SER A 366 -14.75 16.04 34.66
N SER A 367 -14.14 15.10 35.37
CA SER A 367 -14.88 14.05 36.07
C SER A 367 -15.91 14.65 37.05
N PRO A 368 -17.06 13.99 37.28
CA PRO A 368 -18.05 14.48 38.24
C PRO A 368 -17.43 14.60 39.63
N LYS A 369 -17.51 15.79 40.24
CA LYS A 369 -17.26 15.93 41.67
C LYS A 369 -18.31 15.09 42.40
N THR A 370 -17.85 14.05 43.09
CA THR A 370 -18.66 13.28 44.03
C THR A 370 -19.17 14.21 45.12
N SER A 371 -20.45 14.60 45.04
CA SER A 371 -21.16 15.30 46.10
C SER A 371 -21.56 14.32 47.20
N LEU A 372 -20.65 14.13 48.16
CA LEU A 372 -21.06 13.79 49.52
C LEU A 372 -21.36 15.12 50.22
N GLU A 373 -22.60 15.60 50.09
CA GLU A 373 -23.09 16.71 50.89
C GLU A 373 -23.57 16.19 52.26
N ASN A 374 -22.93 16.74 53.29
CA ASN A 374 -23.43 16.81 54.65
C ASN A 374 -24.89 17.27 54.66
N SER A 375 -25.79 16.38 55.06
CA SER A 375 -27.07 16.76 55.65
C SER A 375 -26.90 16.83 57.16
N GLN A 376 -26.76 18.04 57.70
CA GLN A 376 -27.27 18.42 59.02
C GLN A 376 -27.16 19.93 59.23
N GLN A 377 -28.19 20.49 59.87
CA GLN A 377 -28.47 21.90 60.18
C GLN A 377 -29.09 22.67 58.99
N THR A 378 -30.30 23.23 59.05
CA THR A 378 -31.03 23.77 60.20
C THR A 378 -32.50 23.99 59.81
N GLN A 379 -33.46 23.44 60.56
CA GLN A 379 -34.76 24.08 60.79
C GLN A 379 -35.31 23.56 62.12
N LEU A 380 -35.21 24.37 63.17
CA LEU A 380 -36.07 24.28 64.35
C LEU A 380 -36.47 25.71 64.74
N THR A 381 -37.78 25.88 64.68
CA THR A 381 -38.65 26.99 65.06
C THR A 381 -38.28 27.67 66.38
N ALA A 382 -38.35 29.01 66.40
CA ALA A 382 -38.61 29.80 67.62
C ALA A 382 -40.03 29.47 68.15
N PRO A 383 -40.37 29.66 69.45
CA PRO A 383 -40.50 31.02 69.98
C PRO A 383 -40.27 31.22 71.51
N ASN A 384 -40.10 32.50 71.84
CA ASN A 384 -40.62 33.24 73.00
C ASN A 384 -40.01 33.19 74.42
N ASN A 385 -40.01 34.41 75.00
CA ASN A 385 -40.05 34.84 76.40
C ASN A 385 -38.79 34.83 77.28
N GLY A 386 -38.24 36.04 77.45
CA GLY A 386 -38.31 36.81 78.70
C GLY A 386 -37.49 36.32 79.89
N ARG A 387 -36.42 37.03 80.23
CA ARG A 387 -36.38 38.06 81.29
C ARG A 387 -35.03 38.77 81.28
#